data_AF-A0AAN1Y055-F1
#
_entry.id   AF-A0AAN1Y055-F1
#
_cell.length_a   1.000
_cell.length_b   1.000
_cell.length_c   1.000
_cell.angle_alpha   90.00
_cell.angle_beta   90.00
_cell.angle_gamma   90.00
#
_symmetry.space_group_name_H-M   'P 1'
#
loop_
_entity.id
_entity.type
_entity.pdbx_description
1 polymer ?
#
loop_
_entity_poly.entity_id
_entity_poly.type
_entity_poly.pdbx_seq_one_letter_code
_entity_poly.pdbx_strand_id
1 'polypeptide(L)'
;MRGAGARYSPLMARRIIRPTTLPAAVAALRQESGRARIVAGGTDVLVELQRKADPAEVLIDVSAIDELRFVRREGDDVVLGGLATYNDLLAWPPARGAALPLVQAALEVGAPQIRARATIAGNLVTASPANDTIAPLLALGAAVTLVSASGERTIPLDAFFTGFRQTALAPGELIRAIRFPALSSSRRGVFVKLGLRRAQAISVVSLAALVEFALDATVQSARLALGCVAPTVIRAEPAERALAGARLDARTCAAIGELAARSARPIDDVRGSAAYRRAVLGGLVADALQRIAEHREADGVPERPVLLQTQAARAEPAEFDGTLFATINGVPRRLANVGDKTLLAALRDDAGLTGTKEGCAEGECGACTVWLDGAAVMSCLVLASQAHGAQVTTIEGLAGDDGLHPLQDAYIAHGAVQCGFCIPGMLMAGAKLLDERPAATTAEAQTAISGNICRCTGYRKILDAMQDAGERRAARRREIDAVRR
;
A
#
# COMPACT_ATOMS: atom_id res chain seq x y z
N MET A 1 8.96 1.67 -28.83
CA MET A 1 8.18 0.42 -28.99
C MET A 1 9.16 -0.72 -29.10
N ARG A 2 9.24 -1.62 -28.10
CA ARG A 2 9.94 -2.89 -28.27
C ARG A 2 9.04 -3.78 -29.14
N GLY A 3 9.58 -4.34 -30.23
CA GLY A 3 8.83 -5.14 -31.20
C GLY A 3 8.17 -6.36 -30.58
N ALA A 4 7.13 -6.88 -31.24
CA ALA A 4 6.28 -8.00 -30.81
C ALA A 4 6.99 -9.35 -30.54
N GLY A 5 8.33 -9.39 -30.57
CA GLY A 5 9.14 -10.59 -30.30
C GLY A 5 10.28 -10.39 -29.29
N ALA A 6 10.41 -9.23 -28.64
CA ALA A 6 11.43 -9.05 -27.61
C ALA A 6 10.93 -9.59 -26.26
N ARG A 7 11.48 -10.73 -25.80
CA ARG A 7 11.25 -11.27 -24.45
C ARG A 7 11.57 -10.21 -23.40
N TYR A 8 10.76 -10.10 -22.34
CA TYR A 8 11.10 -9.25 -21.21
C TYR A 8 12.39 -9.73 -20.56
N SER A 9 13.22 -8.79 -20.12
CA SER A 9 14.48 -9.13 -19.46
C SER A 9 14.14 -9.84 -18.15
N PRO A 10 14.65 -11.06 -17.91
CA PRO A 10 14.50 -11.70 -16.61
C PRO A 10 15.04 -10.80 -15.49
N LEU A 11 14.50 -10.93 -14.28
CA LEU A 11 15.06 -10.36 -13.05
C LEU A 11 16.36 -11.11 -12.70
N MET A 12 17.35 -11.09 -13.61
CA MET A 12 18.67 -11.74 -13.52
C MET A 12 18.66 -13.10 -12.79
N ALA A 13 18.33 -14.22 -13.43
CA ALA A 13 18.60 -15.60 -12.99
C ALA A 13 18.74 -15.84 -11.46
N ARG A 14 17.75 -15.41 -10.68
CA ARG A 14 17.73 -15.54 -9.21
C ARG A 14 17.06 -16.83 -8.80
N ARG A 15 17.61 -17.49 -7.78
CA ARG A 15 16.94 -18.61 -7.12
C ARG A 15 15.84 -18.06 -6.22
N ILE A 16 14.64 -18.63 -6.30
CA ILE A 16 13.51 -18.28 -5.43
C ILE A 16 13.33 -19.37 -4.39
N ILE A 17 13.18 -18.97 -3.12
CA ILE A 17 12.76 -19.84 -2.03
C ILE A 17 11.43 -19.28 -1.52
N ARG A 18 10.38 -20.10 -1.50
CA ARG A 18 9.05 -19.71 -1.05
C ARG A 18 8.63 -20.53 0.18
N PRO A 19 9.06 -20.14 1.40
CA PRO A 19 8.64 -20.80 2.62
C PRO A 19 7.14 -20.58 2.88
N THR A 20 6.47 -21.60 3.38
CA THR A 20 5.04 -21.55 3.77
C THR A 20 4.84 -21.34 5.28
N THR A 21 5.90 -21.42 6.07
CA THR A 21 5.88 -21.25 7.54
C THR A 21 7.00 -20.31 8.00
N LEU A 22 6.81 -19.65 9.14
CA LEU A 22 7.83 -18.78 9.74
C LEU A 22 9.13 -19.54 10.08
N PRO A 23 9.11 -20.74 10.69
CA PRO A 23 10.34 -21.49 10.94
C PRO A 23 11.13 -21.80 9.65
N ALA A 24 10.44 -22.17 8.57
CA ALA A 24 11.07 -22.41 7.28
C ALA A 24 11.69 -21.13 6.70
N ALA A 25 11.03 -19.98 6.85
CA ALA A 25 11.57 -18.69 6.40
C ALA A 25 12.82 -18.28 7.18
N VAL A 26 12.79 -18.45 8.50
CA VAL A 26 13.95 -18.19 9.37
C VAL A 26 15.12 -19.12 9.03
N ALA A 27 14.85 -20.40 8.76
CA ALA A 27 15.87 -21.36 8.33
C ALA A 27 16.49 -20.96 6.98
N ALA A 28 15.67 -20.59 5.99
CA ALA A 28 16.13 -20.12 4.68
C ALA A 28 16.98 -18.85 4.80
N LEU A 29 16.56 -17.89 5.62
CA LEU A 29 17.31 -16.66 5.87
C LEU A 29 18.68 -16.91 6.51
N ARG A 30 18.75 -17.88 7.43
CA ARG A 30 20.02 -18.31 8.03
C ARG A 30 20.92 -18.98 7.01
N GLN A 31 20.37 -19.87 6.18
CA GLN A 31 21.12 -20.63 5.19
C GLN A 31 21.70 -19.73 4.09
N GLU A 32 20.93 -18.72 3.66
CA GLU A 32 21.28 -17.82 2.55
C GLU A 32 21.78 -16.45 3.07
N SER A 33 22.35 -16.43 4.29
CA SER A 33 22.81 -15.22 4.95
C SER A 33 23.80 -14.42 4.09
N GLY A 34 23.55 -13.12 3.95
CA GLY A 34 24.37 -12.21 3.14
C GLY A 34 24.13 -12.26 1.63
N ARG A 35 23.33 -13.20 1.13
CA ARG A 35 23.03 -13.35 -0.32
C ARG A 35 21.54 -13.30 -0.65
N ALA A 36 20.68 -13.48 0.35
CA ALA A 36 19.23 -13.44 0.20
C ALA A 36 18.60 -12.06 0.46
N ARG A 37 17.52 -11.78 -0.27
CA ARG A 37 16.62 -10.65 -0.05
C ARG A 37 15.20 -11.15 0.19
N ILE A 38 14.56 -10.65 1.25
CA ILE A 38 13.15 -10.96 1.53
C ILE A 38 12.26 -10.23 0.54
N VAL A 39 11.25 -10.93 0.01
CA VAL A 39 10.17 -10.33 -0.78
C VAL A 39 8.84 -10.62 -0.12
N ALA A 40 8.18 -9.55 0.37
CA ALA A 40 6.81 -9.60 0.87
C ALA A 40 5.82 -9.19 -0.24
N GLY A 41 5.38 -7.93 -0.25
CA GLY A 41 4.50 -7.41 -1.30
C GLY A 41 5.15 -7.25 -2.68
N GLY A 42 6.49 -7.12 -2.72
CA GLY A 42 7.27 -6.89 -3.94
C GLY A 42 7.33 -5.44 -4.42
N THR A 43 6.51 -4.55 -3.87
CA THR A 43 6.27 -3.20 -4.40
C THR A 43 7.45 -2.22 -4.34
N ASP A 44 8.51 -2.57 -3.62
CA ASP A 44 9.75 -1.79 -3.49
C ASP A 44 10.90 -2.60 -4.11
N VAL A 45 11.12 -3.81 -3.59
CA VAL A 45 12.19 -4.72 -4.02
C VAL A 45 12.17 -4.98 -5.54
N LEU A 46 11.01 -5.18 -6.16
CA LEU A 46 10.95 -5.44 -7.61
C LEU A 46 11.37 -4.23 -8.45
N VAL A 47 11.11 -3.00 -7.97
CA VAL A 47 11.60 -1.78 -8.61
C VAL A 47 13.13 -1.69 -8.51
N GLU A 48 13.68 -2.02 -7.33
CA GLU A 48 15.14 -2.07 -7.12
C GLU A 48 15.81 -3.09 -8.06
N LEU A 49 15.22 -4.29 -8.16
CA LEU A 49 15.71 -5.36 -9.02
C LEU A 49 15.64 -4.98 -10.51
N GLN A 50 14.55 -4.37 -10.96
CA GLN A 50 14.40 -3.88 -12.34
C GLN A 50 15.42 -2.79 -12.69
N ARG A 51 15.72 -1.91 -11.74
CA ARG A 51 16.77 -0.88 -11.87
C ARG A 51 18.19 -1.44 -11.70
N LYS A 52 18.34 -2.75 -11.49
CA LYS A 52 19.61 -3.43 -11.21
C LYS A 52 20.37 -2.82 -10.02
N ALA A 53 19.63 -2.32 -9.04
CA ALA A 53 20.16 -1.66 -7.84
C ALA A 53 20.40 -2.65 -6.67
N ASP A 54 19.91 -3.89 -6.77
CA ASP A 54 20.04 -4.92 -5.75
C ASP A 54 20.88 -6.12 -6.27
N PRO A 55 22.02 -6.44 -5.62
CA PRO A 55 22.90 -7.53 -6.03
C PRO A 55 22.45 -8.92 -5.53
N ALA A 56 21.34 -9.05 -4.79
CA ALA A 56 20.92 -10.31 -4.20
C ALA A 56 20.77 -11.42 -5.24
N GLU A 57 21.25 -12.61 -4.88
CA GLU A 57 21.24 -13.80 -5.76
C GLU A 57 20.04 -14.72 -5.46
N VAL A 58 19.50 -14.61 -4.25
CA VAL A 58 18.37 -15.40 -3.77
C VAL A 58 17.26 -14.47 -3.32
N LEU A 59 16.03 -14.75 -3.74
CA LEU A 59 14.84 -14.08 -3.20
C LEU A 59 14.09 -15.06 -2.29
N ILE A 60 13.79 -14.64 -1.07
CA ILE A 60 12.95 -15.38 -0.13
C ILE A 60 11.56 -14.74 -0.16
N ASP A 61 10.65 -15.36 -0.91
CA ASP A 61 9.26 -14.94 -1.04
C ASP A 61 8.46 -15.41 0.17
N VAL A 62 8.30 -14.50 1.14
CA VAL A 62 7.58 -14.78 2.39
C VAL A 62 6.06 -14.65 2.25
N SER A 63 5.54 -14.32 1.06
CA SER A 63 4.13 -13.98 0.89
C SER A 63 3.13 -15.12 1.17
N ALA A 64 3.63 -16.37 1.28
CA ALA A 64 2.86 -17.58 1.58
C ALA A 64 2.75 -17.91 3.09
N ILE A 65 3.33 -17.09 3.98
CA ILE A 65 3.30 -17.34 5.43
C ILE A 65 2.05 -16.70 6.03
N ASP A 66 0.90 -17.36 5.91
CA ASP A 66 -0.40 -16.77 6.30
C ASP A 66 -0.50 -16.40 7.79
N GLU A 67 0.23 -17.10 8.67
CA GLU A 67 0.29 -16.78 10.10
C GLU A 67 0.87 -15.39 10.41
N LEU A 68 1.58 -14.75 9.46
CA LEU A 68 2.07 -13.38 9.60
C LEU A 68 1.10 -12.33 9.04
N ARG A 69 -0.05 -12.73 8.49
CA ARG A 69 -1.01 -11.81 7.89
C ARG A 69 -2.27 -11.67 8.74
N PHE A 70 -2.21 -10.74 9.69
CA PHE A 70 -3.36 -10.41 10.52
C PHE A 70 -3.32 -8.96 10.96
N VAL A 71 -4.51 -8.43 11.27
CA VAL A 71 -4.71 -7.17 12.00
C VAL A 71 -5.73 -7.48 13.08
N ARG A 72 -5.36 -7.24 14.35
CA ARG A 72 -6.23 -7.57 15.48
C ARG A 72 -5.96 -6.68 16.69
N ARG A 73 -6.90 -6.70 17.63
CA ARG A 73 -6.75 -6.08 18.94
C ARG A 73 -6.31 -7.14 19.96
N GLU A 74 -5.39 -6.77 20.83
CA GLU A 74 -4.95 -7.54 22.00
C GLU A 74 -4.96 -6.64 23.23
N GLY A 75 -5.99 -6.76 24.07
CA GLY A 75 -6.20 -5.82 25.17
C GLY A 75 -6.37 -4.38 24.64
N ASP A 76 -5.51 -3.48 25.10
CA ASP A 76 -5.51 -2.08 24.67
C ASP A 76 -4.62 -1.81 23.45
N ASP A 77 -3.94 -2.83 22.93
CA ASP A 77 -3.05 -2.70 21.78
C ASP A 77 -3.69 -3.17 20.48
N VAL A 78 -3.25 -2.58 19.38
CA VAL A 78 -3.40 -3.10 18.02
C VAL A 78 -2.13 -3.84 17.64
N VAL A 79 -2.27 -5.02 17.05
CA VAL A 79 -1.16 -5.84 16.55
C VAL A 79 -1.35 -6.16 15.08
N LEU A 80 -0.35 -5.79 14.29
CA LEU A 80 -0.25 -6.07 12.85
C LEU A 80 0.80 -7.15 12.64
N GLY A 81 0.46 -8.23 11.94
CA GLY A 81 1.46 -9.22 11.52
C GLY A 81 2.41 -8.67 10.45
N GLY A 82 3.60 -9.26 10.32
CA GLY A 82 4.63 -8.83 9.38
C GLY A 82 4.22 -8.82 7.89
N LEU A 83 3.15 -9.52 7.53
CA LEU A 83 2.59 -9.56 6.18
C LEU A 83 1.23 -8.87 6.06
N ALA A 84 0.77 -8.17 7.10
CA ALA A 84 -0.41 -7.32 7.02
C ALA A 84 -0.21 -6.25 5.94
N THR A 85 -1.08 -6.28 4.94
CA THR A 85 -1.13 -5.27 3.88
C THR A 85 -1.86 -4.03 4.35
N TYR A 86 -1.71 -2.94 3.60
CA TYR A 86 -2.53 -1.75 3.83
C TYR A 86 -4.03 -2.06 3.69
N ASN A 87 -4.42 -2.91 2.72
CA ASN A 87 -5.81 -3.33 2.60
C ASN A 87 -6.29 -4.15 3.81
N ASP A 88 -5.45 -4.99 4.40
CA ASP A 88 -5.81 -5.73 5.63
C ASP A 88 -6.11 -4.78 6.80
N LEU A 89 -5.33 -3.69 6.94
CA LEU A 89 -5.60 -2.64 7.92
C LEU A 89 -6.89 -1.87 7.59
N LEU A 90 -7.07 -1.43 6.34
CA LEU A 90 -8.22 -0.64 5.92
C LEU A 90 -9.54 -1.42 5.95
N ALA A 91 -9.48 -2.75 5.81
CA ALA A 91 -10.63 -3.64 5.91
C ALA A 91 -10.96 -4.03 7.37
N TRP A 92 -10.04 -3.81 8.31
CA TRP A 92 -10.25 -4.16 9.71
C TRP A 92 -11.26 -3.17 10.35
N PRO A 93 -12.46 -3.60 10.76
CA PRO A 93 -13.54 -2.68 11.13
C PRO A 93 -13.17 -1.67 12.25
N PRO A 94 -12.41 -2.03 13.30
CA PRO A 94 -11.98 -1.08 14.32
C PRO A 94 -10.91 -0.08 13.87
N ALA A 95 -10.31 -0.22 12.69
CA ALA A 95 -9.11 0.54 12.29
C ALA A 95 -9.31 2.06 12.40
N ARG A 96 -10.46 2.57 11.93
CA ARG A 96 -10.75 4.01 11.96
C ARG A 96 -10.79 4.56 13.40
N GLY A 97 -11.37 3.82 14.33
CA GLY A 97 -11.44 4.24 15.74
C GLY A 97 -10.15 3.96 16.51
N ALA A 98 -9.45 2.86 16.22
CA ALA A 98 -8.29 2.40 16.98
C ALA A 98 -6.95 2.96 16.47
N ALA A 99 -6.88 3.43 15.23
CA ALA A 99 -5.62 3.77 14.56
C ALA A 99 -5.78 4.87 13.48
N LEU A 100 -6.63 5.88 13.72
CA LEU A 100 -6.99 6.91 12.73
C LEU A 100 -5.80 7.52 11.94
N PRO A 101 -4.70 8.00 12.57
CA PRO A 101 -3.55 8.53 11.83
C PRO A 101 -2.92 7.49 10.89
N LEU A 102 -2.89 6.22 11.31
CA LEU A 102 -2.34 5.15 10.49
C LEU A 102 -3.26 4.82 9.32
N VAL A 103 -4.58 4.87 9.51
CA VAL A 103 -5.58 4.75 8.44
C VAL A 103 -5.41 5.88 7.42
N GLN A 104 -5.29 7.12 7.88
CA GLN A 104 -5.06 8.28 7.02
C GLN A 104 -3.78 8.12 6.18
N ALA A 105 -2.66 7.73 6.81
CA ALA A 105 -1.44 7.45 6.08
C ALA A 105 -1.60 6.28 5.10
N ALA A 106 -2.27 5.19 5.50
CA ALA A 106 -2.49 4.04 4.64
C ALA A 106 -3.30 4.39 3.38
N LEU A 107 -4.30 5.27 3.46
CA LEU A 107 -5.09 5.72 2.31
C LEU A 107 -4.25 6.47 1.27
N GLU A 108 -3.21 7.17 1.74
CA GLU A 108 -2.29 7.98 0.95
C GLU A 108 -1.12 7.19 0.35
N VAL A 109 -0.96 5.91 0.71
CA VAL A 109 0.09 5.04 0.17
C VAL A 109 -0.30 4.58 -1.24
N GLY A 110 0.49 5.01 -2.21
CA GLY A 110 0.41 4.60 -3.61
C GLY A 110 -0.99 4.73 -4.19
N ALA A 111 -1.46 3.66 -4.82
CA ALA A 111 -2.83 3.48 -5.30
C ALA A 111 -3.46 2.22 -4.68
N PRO A 112 -4.79 2.04 -4.75
CA PRO A 112 -5.44 0.86 -4.17
C PRO A 112 -4.81 -0.48 -4.60
N GLN A 113 -4.35 -0.58 -5.86
CA GLN A 113 -3.68 -1.78 -6.38
C GLN A 113 -2.32 -2.08 -5.69
N ILE A 114 -1.61 -1.04 -5.25
CA ILE A 114 -0.37 -1.17 -4.48
C ILE A 114 -0.70 -1.64 -3.07
N ARG A 115 -1.74 -1.06 -2.45
CA ARG A 115 -2.17 -1.37 -1.07
C ARG A 115 -2.64 -2.80 -0.86
N ALA A 116 -3.12 -3.47 -1.91
CA ALA A 116 -3.47 -4.88 -1.90
C ALA A 116 -2.26 -5.83 -1.71
N ARG A 117 -1.03 -5.34 -1.94
CA ARG A 117 0.19 -6.15 -1.85
C ARG A 117 1.22 -5.58 -0.87
N ALA A 118 1.39 -4.26 -0.84
CA ALA A 118 2.37 -3.61 0.01
C ALA A 118 2.05 -3.86 1.49
N THR A 119 3.07 -4.30 2.24
CA THR A 119 2.95 -4.60 3.66
C THR A 119 3.46 -3.45 4.50
N ILE A 120 2.84 -3.23 5.66
CA ILE A 120 3.24 -2.16 6.58
C ILE A 120 4.66 -2.45 7.10
N ALA A 121 4.98 -3.70 7.41
CA ALA A 121 6.33 -4.08 7.82
C ALA A 121 7.36 -3.88 6.70
N GLY A 122 7.03 -4.22 5.44
CA GLY A 122 7.90 -3.97 4.30
C GLY A 122 8.23 -2.48 4.15
N ASN A 123 7.23 -1.62 4.37
CA ASN A 123 7.41 -0.17 4.41
C ASN A 123 8.35 0.29 5.55
N LEU A 124 8.29 -0.32 6.74
CA LEU A 124 9.27 -0.05 7.80
C LEU A 124 10.67 -0.50 7.40
N VAL A 125 10.82 -1.69 6.82
CA VAL A 125 12.13 -2.26 6.43
C VAL A 125 12.81 -1.43 5.34
N THR A 126 12.06 -0.86 4.39
CA THR A 126 12.60 0.07 3.40
C THR A 126 13.28 1.29 4.05
N ALA A 127 12.77 1.73 5.21
CA ALA A 127 13.32 2.84 6.01
C ALA A 127 13.55 4.14 5.21
N SER A 128 12.68 4.43 4.25
CA SER A 128 12.68 5.71 3.55
C SER A 128 12.06 6.79 4.43
N PRO A 129 12.66 7.99 4.56
CA PRO A 129 12.06 9.10 5.30
C PRO A 129 10.76 9.62 4.65
N ALA A 130 10.44 9.16 3.44
CA ALA A 130 9.20 9.46 2.73
C ALA A 130 8.12 8.38 2.85
N ASN A 131 8.38 7.34 3.64
CA ASN A 131 7.38 6.32 3.91
C ASN A 131 6.34 6.81 4.91
N ASP A 132 5.12 7.00 4.41
CA ASP A 132 4.05 7.71 5.12
C ASP A 132 3.66 7.07 6.44
N THR A 133 3.67 5.73 6.53
CA THR A 133 3.23 5.02 7.75
C THR A 133 4.23 5.00 8.89
N ILE A 134 5.49 5.42 8.68
CA ILE A 134 6.47 5.52 9.76
C ILE A 134 6.05 6.60 10.78
N ALA A 135 5.62 7.77 10.31
CA ALA A 135 5.23 8.88 11.19
C ALA A 135 4.08 8.53 12.14
N PRO A 136 2.92 8.01 11.70
CA PRO A 136 1.84 7.64 12.61
C PRO A 136 2.24 6.49 13.54
N LEU A 137 3.04 5.51 13.10
CA LEU A 137 3.49 4.43 13.99
C LEU A 137 4.45 4.94 15.09
N LEU A 138 5.35 5.87 14.77
CA LEU A 138 6.20 6.53 15.78
C LEU A 138 5.36 7.37 16.75
N ALA A 139 4.37 8.11 16.24
CA ALA A 139 3.46 8.91 17.05
C ALA A 139 2.59 8.02 17.96
N LEU A 140 2.10 6.88 17.47
CA LEU A 140 1.34 5.91 18.26
C LEU A 140 2.21 5.23 19.34
N GLY A 141 3.53 5.27 19.21
CA GLY A 141 4.45 4.62 20.14
C GLY A 141 4.60 3.13 19.85
N ALA A 142 4.68 2.78 18.58
CA ALA A 142 4.82 1.40 18.15
C ALA A 142 6.13 0.75 18.60
N ALA A 143 6.10 -0.57 18.71
CA ALA A 143 7.25 -1.44 18.83
C ALA A 143 7.17 -2.55 17.77
N VAL A 144 8.32 -3.08 17.38
CA VAL A 144 8.42 -4.16 16.41
C VAL A 144 9.03 -5.40 17.06
N THR A 145 8.40 -6.55 16.84
CA THR A 145 8.92 -7.86 17.24
C THR A 145 9.67 -8.48 16.07
N LEU A 146 10.95 -8.71 16.26
CA LEU A 146 11.88 -9.30 15.32
C LEU A 146 12.08 -10.77 15.68
N VAL A 147 12.19 -11.63 14.67
CA VAL A 147 12.40 -13.08 14.85
C VAL A 147 13.56 -13.55 13.98
N SER A 148 14.38 -14.44 14.53
CA SER A 148 15.50 -15.12 13.86
C SER A 148 15.67 -16.54 14.39
N ALA A 149 16.69 -17.25 13.90
CA ALA A 149 17.03 -18.58 14.39
C ALA A 149 17.53 -18.59 15.85
N SER A 150 17.91 -17.42 16.37
CA SER A 150 18.38 -17.25 17.76
C SER A 150 17.26 -16.89 18.74
N GLY A 151 16.02 -16.69 18.25
CA GLY A 151 14.85 -16.34 19.06
C GLY A 151 14.18 -15.05 18.61
N GLU A 152 13.38 -14.47 19.52
CA GLU A 152 12.62 -13.24 19.29
C GLU A 152 13.14 -12.10 20.18
N ARG A 153 13.08 -10.87 19.66
CA ARG A 153 13.30 -9.65 20.44
C ARG A 153 12.32 -8.57 20.00
N THR A 154 11.88 -7.74 20.94
CA THR A 154 11.03 -6.58 20.65
C THR A 154 11.82 -5.31 20.89
N ILE A 155 11.79 -4.39 19.93
CA ILE A 155 12.40 -3.07 20.08
C ILE A 155 11.37 -1.96 19.82
N PRO A 156 11.43 -0.85 20.58
CA PRO A 156 10.71 0.37 20.26
C PRO A 156 10.99 0.83 18.82
N LEU A 157 9.99 1.37 18.13
CA LEU A 157 10.13 1.77 16.73
C LEU A 157 11.09 2.95 16.53
N ASP A 158 11.25 3.82 17.53
CA ASP A 158 12.25 4.91 17.50
C ASP A 158 13.70 4.38 17.46
N ALA A 159 13.97 3.24 18.10
CA ALA A 159 15.24 2.54 18.05
C ALA A 159 15.41 1.65 16.81
N PHE A 160 14.35 1.46 16.01
CA PHE A 160 14.40 0.60 14.82
C PHE A 160 15.13 1.27 13.64
N PHE A 161 15.09 2.60 13.52
CA PHE A 161 15.70 3.34 12.42
C PHE A 161 17.07 3.88 12.83
N THR A 162 18.13 3.40 12.18
CA THR A 162 19.52 3.77 12.51
C THR A 162 20.10 4.81 11.55
N GLY A 163 19.42 5.08 10.43
CA GLY A 163 19.84 6.05 9.42
C GLY A 163 18.95 6.03 8.17
N PHE A 164 19.34 6.79 7.15
CA PHE A 164 18.64 6.81 5.87
C PHE A 164 18.67 5.42 5.22
N ARG A 165 17.49 4.79 5.04
CA ARG A 165 17.35 3.42 4.52
C ARG A 165 18.11 2.36 5.32
N GLN A 166 18.30 2.61 6.61
CA GLN A 166 19.01 1.72 7.54
C GLN A 166 18.12 1.41 8.74
N THR A 167 18.12 0.14 9.15
CA THR A 167 17.34 -0.35 10.29
C THR A 167 18.22 -1.11 11.27
N ALA A 168 17.66 -1.43 12.44
CA ALA A 168 18.27 -2.26 13.47
C ALA A 168 18.10 -3.78 13.21
N LEU A 169 17.57 -4.19 12.04
CA LEU A 169 17.49 -5.59 11.65
C LEU A 169 18.89 -6.18 11.48
N ALA A 170 19.17 -7.24 12.22
CA ALA A 170 20.35 -8.05 12.04
C ALA A 170 20.19 -9.00 10.83
N PRO A 171 21.29 -9.48 10.22
CA PRO A 171 21.23 -10.52 9.21
C PRO A 171 20.43 -11.74 9.71
N GLY A 172 19.46 -12.18 8.93
CA GLY A 172 18.61 -13.32 9.26
C GLY A 172 17.38 -12.99 10.12
N GLU A 173 17.17 -11.71 10.49
CA GLU A 173 15.94 -11.27 11.14
C GLU A 173 14.84 -10.89 10.13
N LEU A 174 13.59 -11.11 10.54
CA LEU A 174 12.41 -10.52 9.90
C LEU A 174 11.47 -9.94 10.96
N ILE A 175 10.59 -9.01 10.55
CA ILE A 175 9.55 -8.47 11.42
C ILE A 175 8.40 -9.48 11.51
N ARG A 176 8.15 -10.03 12.69
CA ARG A 176 7.00 -10.89 12.98
C ARG A 176 5.72 -10.06 13.19
N ALA A 177 5.82 -8.98 13.95
CA ALA A 177 4.67 -8.15 14.30
C ALA A 177 5.05 -6.70 14.61
N ILE A 178 4.08 -5.81 14.44
CA ILE A 178 4.10 -4.40 14.86
C ILE A 178 2.99 -4.23 15.90
N ARG A 179 3.32 -3.71 17.08
CA ARG A 179 2.37 -3.47 18.18
C ARG A 179 2.34 -1.99 18.52
N PHE A 180 1.16 -1.42 18.74
CA PHE A 180 1.00 -0.07 19.28
C PHE A 180 -0.30 0.06 20.08
N PRO A 181 -0.38 0.97 21.07
CA PRO A 181 -1.61 1.16 21.81
C PRO A 181 -2.68 1.80 20.93
N ALA A 182 -3.90 1.28 21.04
CA ALA A 182 -5.06 1.82 20.34
C ALA A 182 -5.38 3.25 20.81
N LEU A 183 -6.01 4.03 19.94
CA LEU A 183 -6.61 5.30 20.33
C LEU A 183 -7.75 5.07 21.34
N SER A 184 -7.97 6.08 22.17
CA SER A 184 -9.03 6.14 23.19
C SER A 184 -9.79 7.46 23.06
N SER A 185 -10.81 7.68 23.88
CA SER A 185 -11.53 8.96 23.90
C SER A 185 -10.64 10.15 24.31
N SER A 186 -9.62 9.92 25.15
CA SER A 186 -8.66 10.95 25.57
C SER A 186 -7.48 11.10 24.62
N ARG A 187 -7.21 10.11 23.76
CA ARG A 187 -6.03 10.05 22.90
C ARG A 187 -6.43 10.16 21.43
N ARG A 188 -6.16 11.32 20.84
CA ARG A 188 -6.62 11.72 19.50
C ARG A 188 -5.44 12.01 18.61
N GLY A 189 -5.56 11.72 17.32
CA GLY A 189 -4.48 11.99 16.40
C GLY A 189 -4.92 12.16 14.96
N VAL A 190 -4.06 12.79 14.19
CA VAL A 190 -4.22 13.04 12.77
C VAL A 190 -2.90 12.81 12.04
N PHE A 191 -2.97 12.34 10.80
CA PHE A 191 -1.87 12.33 9.85
C PHE A 191 -2.16 13.29 8.70
N VAL A 192 -1.13 14.04 8.29
CA VAL A 192 -1.20 14.99 7.19
C VAL A 192 -0.06 14.73 6.23
N LYS A 193 -0.38 14.69 4.94
CA LYS A 193 0.57 14.55 3.83
C LYS A 193 0.44 15.71 2.87
N LEU A 194 1.58 16.28 2.51
CA LEU A 194 1.71 17.18 1.38
C LEU A 194 2.51 16.48 0.28
N GLY A 195 1.86 16.22 -0.85
CA GLY A 195 2.47 15.72 -2.08
C GLY A 195 2.32 16.71 -3.23
N LEU A 196 2.99 16.45 -4.37
CA LEU A 196 2.87 17.25 -5.60
C LEU A 196 1.57 16.98 -6.39
N ARG A 197 0.86 15.91 -6.05
CA ARG A 197 -0.39 15.46 -6.68
C ARG A 197 -1.23 14.72 -5.65
N ARG A 198 -2.52 14.52 -5.94
CA ARG A 198 -3.49 13.91 -5.01
C ARG A 198 -3.39 12.38 -4.85
N ALA A 199 -2.75 11.69 -5.79
CA ALA A 199 -2.59 10.24 -5.76
C ALA A 199 -1.24 9.82 -6.35
N GLN A 200 -0.73 8.65 -5.97
CA GLN A 200 0.61 8.18 -6.37
C GLN A 200 1.71 9.23 -6.06
N ALA A 201 1.58 9.99 -4.99
CA ALA A 201 2.55 11.04 -4.66
C ALA A 201 3.52 10.59 -3.58
N ILE A 202 4.81 10.79 -3.80
CA ILE A 202 5.80 10.75 -2.74
C ILE A 202 5.70 12.06 -1.95
N SER A 203 5.70 11.95 -0.63
CA SER A 203 5.57 13.11 0.28
C SER A 203 6.70 14.13 0.08
N VAL A 204 6.31 15.40 0.07
CA VAL A 204 7.18 16.57 0.23
C VAL A 204 7.38 16.83 1.73
N VAL A 205 6.29 16.79 2.48
CA VAL A 205 6.25 16.84 3.95
C VAL A 205 5.15 15.87 4.38
N SER A 206 5.39 15.11 5.44
CA SER A 206 4.35 14.37 6.14
C SER A 206 4.51 14.55 7.63
N LEU A 207 3.41 14.48 8.38
CA LEU A 207 3.44 14.54 9.84
C LEU A 207 2.31 13.70 10.43
N ALA A 208 2.56 13.17 11.63
CA ALA A 208 1.52 12.64 12.50
C ALA A 208 1.57 13.38 13.83
N ALA A 209 0.42 13.91 14.25
CA ALA A 209 0.21 14.49 15.57
C ALA A 209 -0.68 13.57 16.38
N LEU A 210 -0.26 13.25 17.60
CA LEU A 210 -1.03 12.49 18.57
C LEU A 210 -1.01 13.24 19.89
N VAL A 211 -2.18 13.50 20.45
CA VAL A 211 -2.36 14.27 21.67
C VAL A 211 -3.24 13.49 22.63
N GLU A 212 -2.77 13.37 23.86
CA GLU A 212 -3.53 12.83 24.98
C GLU A 212 -3.98 13.97 25.88
N PHE A 213 -5.26 14.01 26.19
CA PHE A 213 -5.88 15.08 26.98
C PHE A 213 -6.16 14.64 28.41
N ALA A 214 -5.89 15.55 29.35
CA ALA A 214 -6.38 15.46 30.71
C ALA A 214 -7.89 15.80 30.79
N LEU A 215 -8.50 15.55 31.95
CA LEU A 215 -9.94 15.78 32.16
C LEU A 215 -10.36 17.25 32.02
N ASP A 216 -9.44 18.19 32.24
CA ASP A 216 -9.68 19.65 32.12
C ASP A 216 -9.42 20.20 30.70
N ALA A 217 -9.31 19.29 29.72
CA ALA A 217 -9.00 19.55 28.32
C ALA A 217 -7.61 20.16 28.06
N THR A 218 -6.70 20.15 29.04
CA THR A 218 -5.29 20.43 28.79
C THR A 218 -4.59 19.21 28.19
N VAL A 219 -3.48 19.44 27.49
CA VAL A 219 -2.66 18.37 26.92
C VAL A 219 -1.85 17.70 28.03
N GLN A 220 -2.10 16.41 28.27
CA GLN A 220 -1.31 15.58 29.18
C GLN A 220 0.00 15.15 28.52
N SER A 221 -0.07 14.67 27.29
CA SER A 221 1.09 14.23 26.51
C SER A 221 0.87 14.46 25.01
N ALA A 222 1.95 14.60 24.25
CA ALA A 222 1.87 14.74 22.80
C ALA A 222 3.06 14.05 22.11
N ARG A 223 2.83 13.56 20.89
CA ARG A 223 3.85 13.05 19.98
C ARG A 223 3.65 13.66 18.60
N LEU A 224 4.70 14.28 18.07
CA LEU A 224 4.74 14.97 16.80
C LEU A 224 5.83 14.35 15.93
N ALA A 225 5.47 13.37 15.11
CA ALA A 225 6.39 12.68 14.21
C ALA A 225 6.38 13.34 12.82
N LEU A 226 7.57 13.65 12.29
CA LEU A 226 7.77 14.45 11.09
C LEU A 226 8.56 13.66 10.03
N GLY A 227 7.95 13.45 8.86
CA GLY A 227 8.55 12.78 7.71
C GLY A 227 9.01 13.75 6.63
N CYS A 228 9.92 13.28 5.76
CA CYS A 228 10.51 14.06 4.66
C CYS A 228 11.27 15.34 5.05
N VAL A 229 11.61 15.51 6.33
CA VAL A 229 12.26 16.72 6.86
C VAL A 229 13.57 16.46 7.59
N ALA A 230 14.09 15.23 7.51
CA ALA A 230 15.37 14.77 8.05
C ALA A 230 15.76 13.44 7.35
N PRO A 231 16.97 12.90 7.57
CA PRO A 231 17.39 11.60 7.00
C PRO A 231 16.50 10.42 7.40
N THR A 232 15.86 10.50 8.57
CA THR A 232 14.82 9.57 9.07
C THR A 232 13.57 10.36 9.45
N VAL A 233 12.47 9.67 9.76
CA VAL A 233 11.33 10.31 10.43
C VAL A 233 11.72 10.62 11.87
N ILE A 234 11.51 11.86 12.30
CA ILE A 234 11.96 12.36 13.61
C ILE A 234 10.78 12.81 14.48
N ARG A 235 10.98 12.85 15.79
CA ARG A 235 10.05 13.50 16.73
C ARG A 235 10.44 14.95 16.99
N ALA A 236 9.47 15.84 17.01
CA ALA A 236 9.68 17.24 17.40
C ALA A 236 9.60 17.42 18.92
N GLU A 237 10.48 16.76 19.67
CA GLU A 237 10.42 16.72 21.13
C GLU A 237 10.36 18.10 21.83
N PRO A 238 11.07 19.15 21.36
CA PRO A 238 10.91 20.49 21.95
C PRO A 238 9.48 21.02 21.85
N ALA A 239 8.80 20.75 20.73
CA ALA A 239 7.42 21.13 20.50
C ALA A 239 6.45 20.26 21.33
N GLU A 240 6.73 18.96 21.45
CA GLU A 240 5.97 18.05 22.32
C GLU A 240 6.02 18.48 23.80
N ARG A 241 7.20 18.87 24.30
CA ARG A 241 7.37 19.39 25.67
C ARG A 241 6.61 20.70 25.90
N ALA A 242 6.61 21.59 24.91
CA ALA A 242 5.90 22.86 24.98
C ALA A 242 4.37 22.69 24.94
N LEU A 243 3.87 21.58 24.39
CA LEU A 243 2.45 21.25 24.41
C LEU A 243 1.96 20.78 25.77
N ALA A 244 2.80 20.13 26.58
CA ALA A 244 2.38 19.58 27.87
C ALA A 244 1.85 20.68 28.80
N GLY A 245 0.64 20.48 29.33
CA GLY A 245 -0.10 21.43 30.16
C GLY A 245 -0.79 22.57 29.40
N ALA A 246 -0.60 22.68 28.08
CA ALA A 246 -1.23 23.72 27.29
C ALA A 246 -2.68 23.36 26.90
N ARG A 247 -3.47 24.36 26.54
CA ARG A 247 -4.73 24.18 25.81
C ARG A 247 -4.49 24.41 24.33
N LEU A 248 -5.16 23.64 23.48
CA LEU A 248 -5.06 23.83 22.04
C LEU A 248 -6.00 24.97 21.60
N ASP A 249 -5.43 26.15 21.41
CA ASP A 249 -6.05 27.28 20.72
C ASP A 249 -5.21 27.69 19.49
N ALA A 250 -5.73 28.59 18.66
CA ALA A 250 -5.06 29.01 17.42
C ALA A 250 -3.65 29.57 17.66
N ARG A 251 -3.44 30.31 18.76
CA ARG A 251 -2.14 30.91 19.10
C ARG A 251 -1.13 29.86 19.52
N THR A 252 -1.56 28.92 20.36
CA THR A 252 -0.75 27.79 20.83
C THR A 252 -0.38 26.90 19.65
N CYS A 253 -1.34 26.54 18.80
CA CYS A 253 -1.09 25.72 17.61
C CYS A 253 -0.06 26.37 16.67
N ALA A 254 -0.17 27.68 16.42
CA ALA A 254 0.81 28.41 15.61
C ALA A 254 2.22 28.40 16.23
N ALA A 255 2.34 28.70 17.54
CA ALA A 255 3.62 28.69 18.24
C ALA A 255 4.28 27.30 18.26
N ILE A 256 3.49 26.24 18.45
CA ILE A 256 3.96 24.86 18.39
C ILE A 256 4.40 24.48 16.97
N GLY A 257 3.69 24.96 15.95
CA GLY A 257 4.09 24.79 14.56
C GLY A 257 5.48 25.38 14.28
N GLU A 258 5.76 26.60 14.75
CA GLU A 258 7.08 27.22 14.63
C GLU A 258 8.16 26.41 15.35
N LEU A 259 7.88 25.92 16.57
CA LEU A 259 8.82 25.07 17.32
C LEU A 259 9.09 23.75 16.61
N ALA A 260 8.07 23.11 16.04
CA ALA A 260 8.22 21.88 15.29
C ALA A 260 9.07 22.08 14.02
N ALA A 261 8.89 23.19 13.32
CA ALA A 261 9.68 23.55 12.14
C ALA A 261 11.18 23.72 12.46
N ARG A 262 11.53 24.15 13.69
CA ARG A 262 12.94 24.25 14.13
C ARG A 262 13.62 22.90 14.36
N SER A 263 12.86 21.83 14.52
CA SER A 263 13.40 20.45 14.62
C SER A 263 13.78 19.88 13.26
N ALA A 264 13.26 20.43 12.16
CA ALA A 264 13.50 19.96 10.81
C ALA A 264 14.90 20.30 10.28
N ARG A 265 15.50 19.37 9.53
CA ARG A 265 16.77 19.52 8.79
C ARG A 265 16.62 18.98 7.36
N PRO A 266 15.70 19.53 6.53
CA PRO A 266 15.44 19.00 5.20
C PRO A 266 16.56 19.34 4.22
N ILE A 267 16.62 18.56 3.15
CA ILE A 267 17.46 18.80 1.96
C ILE A 267 16.62 19.38 0.82
N ASP A 268 17.28 19.99 -0.16
CA ASP A 268 16.69 20.30 -1.46
C ASP A 268 16.61 19.03 -2.31
N ASP A 269 15.51 18.84 -3.04
CA ASP A 269 15.40 17.83 -4.09
C ASP A 269 14.35 18.21 -5.15
N VAL A 270 14.07 17.29 -6.08
CA VAL A 270 13.08 17.45 -7.16
C VAL A 270 11.65 17.69 -6.68
N ARG A 271 11.34 17.43 -5.40
CA ARG A 271 10.01 17.59 -4.82
C ARG A 271 9.83 18.95 -4.13
N GLY A 272 10.92 19.63 -3.80
CA GLY A 272 10.87 20.98 -3.21
C GLY A 272 12.10 21.32 -2.38
N SER A 273 12.30 22.63 -2.17
CA SER A 273 13.45 23.13 -1.40
C SER A 273 13.32 22.87 0.10
N ALA A 274 14.46 22.81 0.77
CA ALA A 274 14.58 22.75 2.22
C ALA A 274 13.89 23.94 2.90
N ALA A 275 13.99 25.14 2.29
CA ALA A 275 13.30 26.33 2.77
C ALA A 275 11.78 26.19 2.68
N TYR A 276 11.25 25.70 1.55
CA TYR A 276 9.83 25.46 1.36
C TYR A 276 9.29 24.43 2.36
N ARG A 277 10.00 23.30 2.53
CA ARG A 277 9.64 22.24 3.50
C ARG A 277 9.56 22.79 4.92
N ARG A 278 10.53 23.59 5.36
CA ARG A 278 10.53 24.23 6.69
C ARG A 278 9.37 25.20 6.87
N ALA A 279 9.12 26.06 5.87
CA ALA A 279 8.08 27.07 5.94
C ALA A 279 6.68 26.44 6.04
N VAL A 280 6.40 25.44 5.20
CA VAL A 280 5.11 24.75 5.17
C VAL A 280 4.88 23.86 6.40
N LEU A 281 5.93 23.20 6.91
CA LEU A 281 5.81 22.28 8.04
C LEU A 281 5.15 22.94 9.26
N GLY A 282 5.53 24.18 9.60
CA GLY A 282 4.94 24.86 10.75
C GLY A 282 3.44 25.09 10.61
N GLY A 283 2.99 25.51 9.42
CA GLY A 283 1.57 25.67 9.12
C GLY A 283 0.79 24.36 9.15
N LEU A 284 1.38 23.27 8.62
CA LEU A 284 0.74 21.95 8.65
C LEU A 284 0.62 21.39 10.07
N VAL A 285 1.62 21.59 10.93
CA VAL A 285 1.55 21.19 12.35
C VAL A 285 0.46 21.98 13.08
N ALA A 286 0.39 23.30 12.85
CA ALA A 286 -0.64 24.14 13.45
C ALA A 286 -2.06 23.70 13.04
N ASP A 287 -2.29 23.48 11.74
CA ASP A 287 -3.57 22.98 11.20
C ASP A 287 -3.92 21.60 11.77
N ALA A 288 -2.96 20.68 11.85
CA ALA A 288 -3.16 19.36 12.44
C ALA A 288 -3.61 19.43 13.91
N LEU A 289 -2.97 20.27 14.71
CA LEU A 289 -3.34 20.47 16.12
C LEU A 289 -4.70 21.15 16.26
N GLN A 290 -5.02 22.10 15.38
CA GLN A 290 -6.33 22.75 15.36
C GLN A 290 -7.45 21.76 15.00
N ARG A 291 -7.23 20.86 14.03
CA ARG A 291 -8.18 19.77 13.74
C ARG A 291 -8.42 18.88 14.93
N ILE A 292 -7.37 18.57 15.70
CA ILE A 292 -7.52 17.84 16.96
C ILE A 292 -8.35 18.66 17.96
N ALA A 293 -8.03 19.95 18.15
CA ALA A 293 -8.78 20.81 19.06
C ALA A 293 -10.28 20.88 18.74
N GLU A 294 -10.62 20.88 17.45
CA GLU A 294 -11.99 21.03 16.93
C GLU A 294 -12.73 19.70 16.74
N HIS A 295 -12.14 18.55 17.11
CA HIS A 295 -12.72 17.22 16.89
C HIS A 295 -12.97 16.90 15.40
N ARG A 296 -12.09 17.39 14.52
CA ARG A 296 -12.15 17.24 13.06
C ARG A 296 -11.06 16.33 12.51
N GLU A 297 -10.51 15.44 13.35
CA GLU A 297 -9.42 14.55 12.97
C GLU A 297 -9.83 13.58 11.86
N ALA A 298 -11.10 13.19 11.81
CA ALA A 298 -11.64 12.21 10.87
C ALA A 298 -12.24 12.82 9.58
N ASP A 299 -12.16 14.14 9.41
CA ASP A 299 -12.68 14.85 8.23
C ASP A 299 -12.06 14.29 6.95
N GLY A 300 -12.91 13.96 5.97
CA GLY A 300 -12.48 13.43 4.66
C GLY A 300 -12.04 11.96 4.67
N VAL A 301 -12.02 11.28 5.81
CA VAL A 301 -11.69 9.85 5.90
C VAL A 301 -12.95 9.02 5.60
N PRO A 302 -12.97 8.19 4.53
CA PRO A 302 -14.15 7.40 4.18
C PRO A 302 -14.40 6.29 5.22
N GLU A 303 -15.67 6.09 5.59
CA GLU A 303 -16.08 4.96 6.46
C GLU A 303 -15.77 3.60 5.84
N ARG A 304 -15.88 3.51 4.51
CA ARG A 304 -15.57 2.32 3.73
C ARG A 304 -14.55 2.71 2.64
N PRO A 305 -13.24 2.57 2.87
CA PRO A 305 -12.22 2.85 1.86
C PRO A 305 -12.31 1.96 0.62
N VAL A 306 -12.10 2.49 -0.58
CA VAL A 306 -11.98 1.66 -1.81
C VAL A 306 -10.72 0.79 -1.73
N LEU A 307 -10.91 -0.53 -1.76
CA LEU A 307 -9.83 -1.50 -1.61
C LEU A 307 -9.38 -2.11 -2.95
N LEU A 308 -10.28 -2.14 -3.94
CA LEU A 308 -10.20 -2.95 -5.14
C LEU A 308 -9.97 -4.43 -4.86
N GLN A 309 -10.70 -4.93 -3.87
CA GLN A 309 -10.59 -6.29 -3.39
C GLN A 309 -11.97 -6.81 -3.02
N THR A 310 -12.28 -8.03 -3.44
CA THR A 310 -13.47 -8.76 -2.99
C THR A 310 -13.03 -9.97 -2.19
N GLN A 311 -13.96 -10.56 -1.44
CA GLN A 311 -13.72 -11.85 -0.83
C GLN A 311 -13.50 -12.89 -1.95
N ALA A 312 -12.37 -13.57 -1.88
CA ALA A 312 -12.05 -14.74 -2.67
C ALA A 312 -11.21 -15.67 -1.80
N ALA A 313 -11.38 -16.98 -1.98
CA ALA A 313 -10.47 -17.94 -1.39
C ALA A 313 -9.08 -17.69 -1.95
N ARG A 314 -8.09 -17.61 -1.07
CA ARG A 314 -6.69 -17.59 -1.50
C ARG A 314 -6.24 -19.00 -1.82
N ALA A 315 -5.21 -19.07 -2.66
CA ALA A 315 -4.48 -20.30 -2.83
C ALA A 315 -3.90 -20.79 -1.49
N GLU A 316 -3.99 -22.09 -1.25
CA GLU A 316 -3.26 -22.73 -0.15
C GLU A 316 -1.75 -22.46 -0.31
N PRO A 317 -1.04 -22.14 0.78
CA PRO A 317 0.41 -22.00 0.76
C PRO A 317 1.10 -23.24 0.21
N ALA A 318 1.96 -23.05 -0.80
CA ALA A 318 2.73 -24.13 -1.42
C ALA A 318 4.17 -23.70 -1.70
N GLU A 319 5.09 -24.65 -1.61
CA GLU A 319 6.46 -24.44 -2.05
C GLU A 319 6.53 -24.16 -3.55
N PHE A 320 7.62 -23.52 -3.99
CA PHE A 320 7.78 -23.10 -5.38
C PHE A 320 9.11 -23.63 -5.94
N ASP A 321 9.02 -24.44 -7.00
CA ASP A 321 10.16 -25.11 -7.63
C ASP A 321 10.66 -24.40 -8.91
N GLY A 322 10.13 -23.21 -9.21
CA GLY A 322 10.38 -22.48 -10.46
C GLY A 322 9.31 -22.66 -11.54
N THR A 323 8.38 -23.61 -11.34
CA THR A 323 7.19 -23.79 -12.18
C THR A 323 5.98 -23.14 -11.53
N LEU A 324 5.33 -22.25 -12.27
CA LEU A 324 4.06 -21.67 -11.84
C LEU A 324 2.90 -22.57 -12.27
N PHE A 325 2.11 -23.00 -11.29
CA PHE A 325 0.79 -23.59 -11.52
C PHE A 325 -0.25 -22.58 -11.05
N ALA A 326 -1.13 -22.13 -11.94
CA ALA A 326 -2.17 -21.16 -11.61
C ALA A 326 -3.40 -21.38 -12.49
N THR A 327 -4.57 -20.94 -12.03
CA THR A 327 -5.75 -20.85 -12.90
C THR A 327 -5.82 -19.45 -13.48
N ILE A 328 -5.64 -19.33 -14.80
CA ILE A 328 -5.55 -18.05 -15.50
C ILE A 328 -6.75 -17.91 -16.44
N ASN A 329 -7.59 -16.90 -16.19
CA ASN A 329 -8.87 -16.70 -16.87
C ASN A 329 -9.75 -17.96 -16.84
N GLY A 330 -9.85 -18.63 -15.68
CA GLY A 330 -10.60 -19.87 -15.51
C GLY A 330 -9.94 -21.15 -16.06
N VAL A 331 -8.78 -21.04 -16.73
CA VAL A 331 -8.08 -22.18 -17.32
C VAL A 331 -6.85 -22.55 -16.47
N PRO A 332 -6.71 -23.79 -15.99
CA PRO A 332 -5.48 -24.25 -15.35
C PRO A 332 -4.29 -24.15 -16.31
N ARG A 333 -3.21 -23.50 -15.87
CA ARG A 333 -1.98 -23.32 -16.65
C ARG A 333 -0.75 -23.70 -15.86
N ARG A 334 0.23 -24.26 -16.58
CA ARG A 334 1.57 -24.58 -16.09
C ARG A 334 2.60 -23.79 -16.88
N LEU A 335 3.31 -22.87 -16.23
CA LEU A 335 4.36 -22.05 -16.85
C LEU A 335 5.71 -22.41 -16.22
N ALA A 336 6.59 -23.05 -16.99
CA ALA A 336 7.91 -23.48 -16.52
C ALA A 336 8.94 -22.35 -16.61
N ASN A 337 9.95 -22.39 -15.73
CA ASN A 337 11.09 -21.46 -15.72
C ASN A 337 10.68 -19.98 -15.61
N VAL A 338 9.78 -19.67 -14.67
CA VAL A 338 9.28 -18.30 -14.43
C VAL A 338 9.71 -17.72 -13.08
N GLY A 339 10.56 -18.41 -12.32
CA GLY A 339 10.93 -17.98 -10.97
C GLY A 339 11.60 -16.59 -10.93
N ASP A 340 12.36 -16.23 -11.95
CA ASP A 340 13.00 -14.92 -12.08
C ASP A 340 12.16 -13.89 -12.85
N LYS A 341 10.85 -14.11 -12.97
CA LYS A 341 9.93 -13.23 -13.71
C LYS A 341 8.94 -12.53 -12.78
N THR A 342 8.55 -11.33 -13.19
CA THR A 342 7.32 -10.73 -12.68
C THR A 342 6.12 -11.51 -13.22
N LEU A 343 4.99 -11.43 -12.52
CA LEU A 343 3.74 -12.01 -13.00
C LEU A 343 3.35 -11.42 -14.36
N LEU A 344 3.62 -10.13 -14.59
CA LEU A 344 3.42 -9.49 -15.90
C LEU A 344 4.19 -10.21 -17.01
N ALA A 345 5.48 -10.45 -16.81
CA ALA A 345 6.32 -11.12 -17.80
C ALA A 345 5.85 -12.57 -18.02
N ALA A 346 5.53 -13.31 -16.96
CA ALA A 346 5.00 -14.67 -17.08
C ALA A 346 3.68 -14.74 -17.88
N LEU A 347 2.74 -13.82 -17.62
CA LEU A 347 1.47 -13.75 -18.33
C LEU A 347 1.66 -13.46 -19.82
N ARG A 348 2.58 -12.53 -20.15
CA ARG A 348 2.77 -12.07 -21.52
C ARG A 348 3.62 -13.03 -22.35
N ASP A 349 4.77 -13.42 -21.83
CA ASP A 349 5.80 -14.14 -22.58
C ASP A 349 5.60 -15.65 -22.55
N ASP A 350 5.04 -16.18 -21.45
CA ASP A 350 4.88 -17.63 -21.24
C ASP A 350 3.42 -18.08 -21.43
N ALA A 351 2.44 -17.27 -21.02
CA ALA A 351 1.02 -17.60 -21.23
C ALA A 351 0.43 -17.01 -22.53
N GLY A 352 1.14 -16.10 -23.21
CA GLY A 352 0.69 -15.45 -24.45
C GLY A 352 -0.43 -14.40 -24.27
N LEU A 353 -0.72 -14.00 -23.03
CA LEU A 353 -1.78 -13.05 -22.68
C LEU A 353 -1.23 -11.63 -22.67
N THR A 354 -1.23 -11.00 -23.85
CA THR A 354 -0.54 -9.71 -24.10
C THR A 354 -1.42 -8.46 -23.93
N GLY A 355 -2.68 -8.63 -23.57
CA GLY A 355 -3.64 -7.56 -23.29
C GLY A 355 -3.23 -6.72 -22.08
N THR A 356 -2.74 -7.38 -21.03
CA THR A 356 -2.12 -6.72 -19.87
C THR A 356 -0.80 -6.07 -20.31
N LYS A 357 -0.63 -4.75 -20.13
CA LYS A 357 0.49 -4.00 -20.74
C LYS A 357 1.60 -3.67 -19.75
N GLU A 358 2.85 -3.72 -20.22
CA GLU A 358 3.96 -3.07 -19.52
C GLU A 358 4.03 -1.60 -19.91
N GLY A 359 3.73 -0.71 -18.98
CA GLY A 359 3.90 0.74 -19.16
C GLY A 359 5.20 1.24 -18.53
N CYS A 360 5.14 1.57 -17.25
CA CYS A 360 6.28 2.11 -16.51
C CYS A 360 7.19 1.04 -15.88
N ALA A 361 6.72 -0.21 -15.75
CA ALA A 361 7.33 -1.29 -14.95
C ALA A 361 7.47 -1.02 -13.43
N GLU A 362 7.32 0.22 -12.98
CA GLU A 362 7.57 0.65 -11.60
C GLU A 362 6.31 0.79 -10.71
N GLY A 363 5.15 0.29 -11.15
CA GLY A 363 3.90 0.40 -10.37
C GLY A 363 3.22 1.78 -10.32
N GLU A 364 3.60 2.69 -11.23
CA GLU A 364 3.04 4.05 -11.29
C GLU A 364 1.82 4.15 -12.21
N CYS A 365 1.88 3.53 -13.39
CA CYS A 365 0.91 3.76 -14.46
C CYS A 365 -0.31 2.82 -14.46
N GLY A 366 -0.28 1.72 -13.70
CA GLY A 366 -1.37 0.75 -13.59
C GLY A 366 -1.76 -0.01 -14.86
N ALA A 367 -1.07 0.16 -15.99
CA ALA A 367 -1.45 -0.51 -17.26
C ALA A 367 -1.36 -2.06 -17.19
N CYS A 368 -0.65 -2.57 -16.19
CA CYS A 368 -0.46 -3.99 -15.91
C CYS A 368 -1.43 -4.56 -14.88
N THR A 369 -2.50 -3.84 -14.52
CA THR A 369 -3.45 -4.32 -13.51
C THR A 369 -4.10 -5.63 -13.93
N VAL A 370 -4.05 -6.62 -13.05
CA VAL A 370 -4.73 -7.91 -13.13
C VAL A 370 -5.43 -8.18 -11.80
N TRP A 371 -6.30 -9.18 -11.74
CA TRP A 371 -6.82 -9.66 -10.47
C TRP A 371 -6.04 -10.90 -10.03
N LEU A 372 -5.60 -10.92 -8.79
CA LEU A 372 -4.91 -12.03 -8.15
C LEU A 372 -5.67 -12.37 -6.87
N ASP A 373 -6.25 -13.57 -6.79
CA ASP A 373 -7.10 -14.02 -5.68
C ASP A 373 -8.12 -12.96 -5.25
N GLY A 374 -8.85 -12.42 -6.23
CA GLY A 374 -9.88 -11.43 -5.98
C GLY A 374 -9.39 -10.05 -5.55
N ALA A 375 -8.10 -9.72 -5.66
CA ALA A 375 -7.58 -8.36 -5.47
C ALA A 375 -7.00 -7.80 -6.78
N ALA A 376 -7.30 -6.54 -7.11
CA ALA A 376 -6.63 -5.86 -8.22
C ALA A 376 -5.19 -5.51 -7.79
N VAL A 377 -4.21 -5.98 -8.57
CA VAL A 377 -2.78 -5.81 -8.26
C VAL A 377 -2.03 -5.35 -9.51
N MET A 378 -0.89 -4.70 -9.31
CA MET A 378 0.00 -4.34 -10.41
C MET A 378 0.96 -5.50 -10.69
N SER A 379 0.68 -6.30 -11.74
CA SER A 379 1.43 -7.54 -12.02
C SER A 379 2.93 -7.32 -12.32
N CYS A 380 3.34 -6.09 -12.67
CA CYS A 380 4.76 -5.74 -12.79
C CYS A 380 5.52 -5.73 -11.45
N LEU A 381 4.80 -5.58 -10.33
CA LEU A 381 5.33 -5.58 -8.96
C LEU A 381 4.91 -6.82 -8.17
N VAL A 382 4.58 -7.91 -8.87
CA VAL A 382 4.28 -9.21 -8.27
C VAL A 382 5.27 -10.22 -8.85
N LEU A 383 5.95 -11.01 -7.99
CA LEU A 383 6.77 -12.13 -8.46
C LEU A 383 5.87 -13.24 -8.99
N ALA A 384 6.28 -13.94 -10.04
CA ALA A 384 5.49 -15.06 -10.57
C ALA A 384 5.25 -16.15 -9.49
N SER A 385 6.22 -16.40 -8.59
CA SER A 385 6.07 -17.32 -7.46
C SER A 385 4.87 -17.02 -6.57
N GLN A 386 4.48 -15.74 -6.48
CA GLN A 386 3.38 -15.28 -5.63
C GLN A 386 2.00 -15.60 -6.20
N ALA A 387 1.93 -15.95 -7.49
CA ALA A 387 0.73 -16.45 -8.14
C ALA A 387 0.64 -17.98 -8.14
N HIS A 388 1.60 -18.69 -7.54
CA HIS A 388 1.57 -20.15 -7.49
C HIS A 388 0.39 -20.64 -6.64
N GLY A 389 -0.46 -21.47 -7.25
CA GLY A 389 -1.75 -21.93 -6.76
C GLY A 389 -2.91 -20.95 -6.97
N ALA A 390 -2.64 -19.73 -7.42
CA ALA A 390 -3.59 -18.63 -7.40
C ALA A 390 -4.57 -18.60 -8.57
N GLN A 391 -5.64 -17.83 -8.39
CA GLN A 391 -6.57 -17.42 -9.43
C GLN A 391 -6.13 -16.07 -10.01
N VAL A 392 -5.85 -16.05 -11.32
CA VAL A 392 -5.43 -14.84 -12.04
C VAL A 392 -6.46 -14.50 -13.11
N THR A 393 -7.02 -13.29 -13.07
CA THR A 393 -7.85 -12.74 -14.15
C THR A 393 -7.12 -11.59 -14.82
N THR A 394 -6.92 -11.72 -16.13
CA THR A 394 -6.34 -10.70 -17.00
C THR A 394 -7.45 -9.94 -17.74
N ILE A 395 -7.11 -8.90 -18.49
CA ILE A 395 -8.10 -8.17 -19.31
C ILE A 395 -8.79 -9.09 -20.33
N GLU A 396 -8.10 -10.11 -20.84
CA GLU A 396 -8.66 -11.12 -21.74
C GLU A 396 -9.72 -12.00 -21.05
N GLY A 397 -9.60 -12.20 -19.74
CA GLY A 397 -10.57 -12.95 -18.93
C GLY A 397 -11.67 -12.09 -18.32
N LEU A 398 -11.71 -10.79 -18.62
CA LEU A 398 -12.75 -9.90 -18.10
C LEU A 398 -14.10 -10.12 -18.81
N ALA A 399 -14.05 -10.44 -20.11
CA ALA A 399 -15.22 -10.91 -20.84
C ALA A 399 -15.56 -12.33 -20.39
N GLY A 400 -16.85 -12.61 -20.22
CA GLY A 400 -17.36 -13.94 -19.86
C GLY A 400 -18.04 -14.64 -21.03
N ASP A 401 -18.64 -15.79 -20.77
CA ASP A 401 -19.36 -16.58 -21.79
C ASP A 401 -20.55 -15.82 -22.39
N ASP A 402 -21.17 -14.93 -21.61
CA ASP A 402 -22.29 -14.07 -22.02
C ASP A 402 -21.85 -12.83 -22.82
N GLY A 403 -20.56 -12.70 -23.12
CA GLY A 403 -19.99 -11.59 -23.90
C GLY A 403 -19.15 -10.60 -23.08
N LEU A 404 -19.10 -9.35 -23.55
CA LEU A 404 -18.30 -8.30 -22.93
C LEU A 404 -18.80 -8.00 -21.51
N HIS A 405 -17.87 -7.68 -20.63
CA HIS A 405 -18.22 -7.15 -19.31
C HIS A 405 -18.99 -5.82 -19.49
N PRO A 406 -20.02 -5.51 -18.68
CA PRO A 406 -20.81 -4.28 -18.83
C PRO A 406 -19.97 -3.00 -18.87
N LEU A 407 -18.82 -3.00 -18.18
CA LEU A 407 -17.86 -1.89 -18.23
C LEU A 407 -17.15 -1.77 -19.58
N GLN A 408 -16.81 -2.89 -20.24
CA GLN A 408 -16.25 -2.88 -21.59
C GLN A 408 -17.25 -2.29 -22.59
N ASP A 409 -18.52 -2.70 -22.52
CA ASP A 409 -19.59 -2.12 -23.35
C ASP A 409 -19.77 -0.62 -23.12
N ALA A 410 -19.77 -0.18 -21.87
CA ALA A 410 -19.86 1.23 -21.54
C ALA A 410 -18.65 2.02 -22.08
N TYR A 411 -17.43 1.46 -22.03
CA TYR A 411 -16.26 2.12 -22.62
C TYR A 411 -16.40 2.33 -24.13
N ILE A 412 -17.01 1.37 -24.83
CA ILE A 412 -17.30 1.49 -26.27
C ILE A 412 -18.36 2.57 -26.50
N ALA A 413 -19.48 2.49 -25.78
CA ALA A 413 -20.62 3.40 -25.96
C ALA A 413 -20.26 4.87 -25.71
N HIS A 414 -19.42 5.15 -24.70
CA HIS A 414 -18.98 6.51 -24.36
C HIS A 414 -17.77 6.98 -25.19
N GLY A 415 -17.20 6.12 -26.03
CA GLY A 415 -15.94 6.40 -26.72
C GLY A 415 -14.81 6.72 -25.73
N ALA A 416 -14.75 5.97 -24.63
CA ALA A 416 -13.73 6.12 -23.58
C ALA A 416 -12.35 5.57 -24.00
N VAL A 417 -12.29 4.88 -25.14
CA VAL A 417 -11.05 4.35 -25.72
C VAL A 417 -10.37 5.43 -26.56
N GLN A 418 -9.27 5.98 -26.04
CA GLN A 418 -8.39 6.92 -26.75
C GLN A 418 -7.25 6.18 -27.49
N CYS A 419 -5.99 6.36 -27.09
CA CYS A 419 -4.87 5.56 -27.63
C CYS A 419 -4.88 4.10 -27.18
N GLY A 420 -5.73 3.73 -26.22
CA GLY A 420 -5.96 2.35 -25.78
C GLY A 420 -4.92 1.77 -24.81
N PHE A 421 -3.74 2.38 -24.64
CA PHE A 421 -2.63 1.73 -23.92
C PHE A 421 -2.90 1.49 -22.42
N CYS A 422 -3.49 2.47 -21.72
CA CYS A 422 -3.82 2.37 -20.29
C CYS A 422 -5.19 1.70 -20.02
N ILE A 423 -6.00 1.50 -21.07
CA ILE A 423 -7.39 1.05 -20.96
C ILE A 423 -7.52 -0.35 -20.32
N PRO A 424 -6.66 -1.34 -20.62
CA PRO A 424 -6.70 -2.62 -19.92
C PRO A 424 -6.65 -2.47 -18.39
N GLY A 425 -5.70 -1.68 -17.88
CA GLY A 425 -5.58 -1.46 -16.45
C GLY A 425 -6.77 -0.70 -15.84
N MET A 426 -7.29 0.29 -16.57
CA MET A 426 -8.49 1.06 -16.16
C MET A 426 -9.74 0.18 -16.08
N LEU A 427 -9.95 -0.69 -17.07
CA LEU A 427 -11.05 -1.65 -17.09
C LEU A 427 -10.95 -2.64 -15.93
N MET A 428 -9.76 -3.19 -15.69
CA MET A 428 -9.55 -4.13 -14.58
C MET A 428 -9.76 -3.47 -13.21
N ALA A 429 -9.28 -2.24 -13.00
CA ALA A 429 -9.52 -1.51 -11.76
C ALA A 429 -10.99 -1.10 -11.59
N GLY A 430 -11.62 -0.59 -12.66
CA GLY A 430 -13.01 -0.14 -12.64
C GLY A 430 -14.00 -1.28 -12.48
N ALA A 431 -13.80 -2.40 -13.18
CA ALA A 431 -14.65 -3.58 -13.02
C ALA A 431 -14.53 -4.13 -11.59
N LYS A 432 -13.32 -4.09 -11.02
CA LYS A 432 -13.12 -4.50 -9.63
C LYS A 432 -13.82 -3.61 -8.62
N LEU A 433 -13.80 -2.29 -8.85
CA LEU A 433 -14.59 -1.35 -8.06
C LEU A 433 -16.08 -1.72 -8.13
N LEU A 434 -16.61 -2.01 -9.31
CA LEU A 434 -18.02 -2.34 -9.47
C LEU A 434 -18.39 -3.67 -8.79
N ASP A 435 -17.46 -4.62 -8.68
CA ASP A 435 -17.66 -5.85 -7.90
C ASP A 435 -17.65 -5.59 -6.39
N GLU A 436 -16.75 -4.73 -5.92
CA GLU A 436 -16.71 -4.30 -4.53
C GLU A 436 -17.95 -3.45 -4.18
N ARG A 437 -18.39 -2.59 -5.12
CA ARG A 437 -19.41 -1.54 -4.95
C ARG A 437 -20.19 -1.37 -6.25
N PRO A 438 -21.33 -2.06 -6.41
CA PRO A 438 -22.16 -1.95 -7.61
C PRO A 438 -22.65 -0.53 -7.91
N ALA A 439 -22.85 0.30 -6.87
CA ALA A 439 -23.30 1.68 -6.98
C ALA A 439 -22.21 2.67 -6.52
N ALA A 440 -21.00 2.55 -7.07
CA ALA A 440 -19.89 3.42 -6.72
C ALA A 440 -20.09 4.86 -7.24
N THR A 441 -19.86 5.83 -6.36
CA THR A 441 -19.85 7.27 -6.67
C THR A 441 -18.70 7.64 -7.60
N THR A 442 -18.78 8.83 -8.22
CA THR A 442 -17.68 9.35 -9.04
C THR A 442 -16.36 9.51 -8.27
N ALA A 443 -16.41 9.89 -6.98
CA ALA A 443 -15.22 10.01 -6.14
C ALA A 443 -14.54 8.66 -5.86
N GLU A 444 -15.34 7.61 -5.66
CA GLU A 444 -14.83 6.24 -5.52
C GLU A 444 -14.27 5.73 -6.86
N ALA A 445 -14.91 6.06 -7.98
CA ALA A 445 -14.41 5.76 -9.32
C ALA A 445 -13.04 6.43 -9.57
N GLN A 446 -12.89 7.71 -9.23
CA GLN A 446 -11.61 8.42 -9.29
C GLN A 446 -10.55 7.77 -8.41
N THR A 447 -10.92 7.33 -7.20
CA THR A 447 -10.01 6.64 -6.28
C THR A 447 -9.56 5.29 -6.85
N ALA A 448 -10.48 4.51 -7.40
CA ALA A 448 -10.17 3.21 -8.02
C ALA A 448 -9.15 3.32 -9.15
N ILE A 449 -9.31 4.30 -10.04
CA ILE A 449 -8.42 4.46 -11.19
C ILE A 449 -7.25 5.42 -10.91
N SER A 450 -7.07 5.85 -9.67
CA SER A 450 -5.99 6.78 -9.30
C SER A 450 -4.59 6.21 -9.52
N GLY A 451 -4.48 4.88 -9.55
CA GLY A 451 -3.27 4.15 -9.92
C GLY A 451 -3.05 3.96 -11.42
N ASN A 452 -3.93 4.50 -12.26
CA ASN A 452 -3.87 4.35 -13.71
C ASN A 452 -3.60 5.70 -14.39
N ILE A 453 -2.44 5.84 -15.03
CA ILE A 453 -2.02 7.11 -15.65
C ILE A 453 -2.28 7.06 -17.16
N CYS A 454 -3.19 7.90 -17.63
CA CYS A 454 -3.49 8.12 -19.04
C CYS A 454 -2.77 9.36 -19.58
N ARG A 455 -1.89 9.17 -20.56
CA ARG A 455 -1.20 10.26 -21.27
C ARG A 455 -2.14 11.11 -22.15
N CYS A 456 -3.24 10.52 -22.62
CA CYS A 456 -4.23 11.20 -23.46
C CYS A 456 -5.30 11.98 -22.65
N THR A 457 -5.21 11.95 -21.32
CA THR A 457 -6.00 12.75 -20.36
C THR A 457 -7.53 12.66 -20.49
N GLY A 458 -8.09 11.64 -21.15
CA GLY A 458 -9.54 11.48 -21.39
C GLY A 458 -10.35 10.91 -20.22
N TYR A 459 -10.01 11.26 -18.98
CA TYR A 459 -10.61 10.63 -17.79
C TYR A 459 -12.12 10.86 -17.66
N ARG A 460 -12.68 11.95 -18.21
CA ARG A 460 -14.12 12.25 -18.08
C ARG A 460 -14.98 11.13 -18.66
N LYS A 461 -14.74 10.75 -19.92
CA LYS A 461 -15.46 9.65 -20.60
C LYS A 461 -15.26 8.30 -19.93
N ILE A 462 -14.07 8.07 -19.37
CA ILE A 462 -13.78 6.87 -18.57
C ILE A 462 -14.65 6.82 -17.32
N LEU A 463 -14.75 7.93 -16.60
CA LEU A 463 -15.59 8.03 -15.41
C LEU A 463 -17.08 7.91 -15.76
N ASP A 464 -17.53 8.56 -16.84
CA ASP A 464 -18.92 8.46 -17.33
C ASP A 464 -19.28 6.99 -17.67
N ALA A 465 -18.39 6.27 -18.36
CA ALA A 465 -18.56 4.84 -18.65
C ALA A 465 -18.61 3.98 -17.38
N MET A 466 -17.81 4.29 -16.34
CA MET A 466 -17.85 3.58 -15.06
C MET A 466 -19.17 3.79 -14.32
N GLN A 467 -19.71 5.01 -14.33
CA GLN A 467 -21.01 5.30 -13.69
C GLN A 467 -22.15 4.58 -14.43
N ASP A 468 -22.20 4.67 -15.76
CA ASP A 468 -23.19 3.99 -16.60
C ASP A 468 -23.17 2.46 -16.38
N ALA A 469 -21.97 1.85 -16.37
CA ALA A 469 -21.83 0.43 -16.09
C ALA A 469 -22.34 0.04 -14.69
N GLY A 470 -22.09 0.88 -13.67
CA GLY A 470 -22.61 0.67 -12.32
C GLY A 470 -24.14 0.73 -12.27
N GLU A 471 -24.74 1.73 -12.90
CA GLU A 471 -26.21 1.88 -12.99
C GLU A 471 -26.87 0.68 -13.68
N ARG A 472 -26.32 0.23 -14.81
CA ARG A 472 -26.81 -0.97 -15.53
C ARG A 472 -26.73 -2.23 -14.67
N ARG A 473 -25.63 -2.43 -13.94
CA ARG A 473 -25.50 -3.59 -13.02
C ARG A 473 -26.49 -3.52 -11.87
N ALA A 474 -26.70 -2.34 -11.29
CA ALA A 474 -27.67 -2.14 -10.22
C ALA A 474 -29.11 -2.40 -10.71
N ALA A 475 -29.46 -1.95 -11.91
CA ALA A 475 -30.76 -2.22 -12.53
C ALA A 475 -30.99 -3.72 -12.75
N ARG A 476 -30.03 -4.42 -13.38
CA ARG A 476 -30.11 -5.87 -13.61
C ARG A 476 -30.22 -6.66 -12.30
N ARG A 477 -29.52 -6.24 -11.24
CA ARG A 477 -29.65 -6.90 -9.92
C ARG A 477 -31.07 -6.73 -9.36
N ARG A 478 -31.65 -5.54 -9.44
CA ARG A 478 -33.04 -5.29 -8.98
C ARG A 478 -34.05 -6.15 -9.74
N GLU A 479 -33.87 -6.32 -11.04
CA GLU A 479 -34.72 -7.21 -11.86
C GLU A 479 -34.62 -8.67 -11.40
N ILE A 480 -33.40 -9.18 -11.21
CA ILE A 480 -33.17 -10.55 -10.72
C ILE A 480 -33.79 -10.75 -9.32
N ASP A 481 -33.63 -9.78 -8.42
CA ASP A 481 -34.18 -9.84 -7.07
C ASP A 481 -35.72 -9.75 -7.06
N ALA A 482 -36.32 -9.05 -8.03
CA ALA A 482 -37.76 -8.97 -8.21
C ALA A 482 -38.36 -10.28 -8.75
N VAL A 483 -37.65 -11.01 -9.61
CA VAL A 483 -38.07 -12.33 -10.13
C VAL A 483 -37.95 -13.44 -9.07
N ARG A 484 -37.07 -13.26 -8.08
CA ARG A 484 -36.85 -14.22 -6.97
C ARG A 484 -37.83 -14.07 -5.80
N ARG A 485 -38.59 -12.98 -5.76
CA ARG A 485 -39.67 -12.74 -4.79
C ARG A 485 -40.99 -13.17 -5.40
#